data_AF-A0AAV2IN01-F1
#
_entry.id   AF-A0AAV2IN01-F1
#
_cell.length_a   1.000
_cell.length_b   1.000
_cell.length_c   1.000
_cell.angle_alpha   90.00
_cell.angle_beta   90.00
_cell.angle_gamma   90.00
#
_symmetry.space_group_name_H-M   'P 1'
#
loop_
_entity.id
_entity.type
_entity.pdbx_description
1 polymer ?
#
loop_
_entity_poly.entity_id
_entity_poly.type
_entity_poly.pdbx_seq_one_letter_code
_entity_poly.pdbx_strand_id
1 'polypeptide(L)'
;MYFRITIMYCFNAVDIDECELGTSGCQQRCTNEVGTFVCSCNDGYEIDKDKLKCYESASYSLQVTLDMDVSGKNLKEQQGKAYLELKGLLEPVLKEKIQAEVQGLRDVFITKLRHGSVIVDLSVIIDIVTSPNASSKMVEAIMKIAQEGLLVNGTHYKAEVKVGNITVPPILEKCTILNAIENCTSDTYCSINKDGEAYCGEALIKRY
;
A
#
# COMPACT_ATOMS: atom_id res chain seq x y z
N MET A 1 11.44 52.45 19.26
CA MET A 1 12.77 51.84 19.52
C MET A 1 12.67 50.38 19.10
N TYR A 2 12.89 50.10 17.81
CA TYR A 2 12.77 48.77 17.22
C TYR A 2 14.17 48.28 16.87
N PHE A 3 14.66 47.25 17.58
CA PHE A 3 15.87 46.55 17.17
C PHE A 3 15.50 45.61 16.02
N ARG A 4 15.76 46.08 14.81
CA ARG A 4 15.81 45.25 13.59
C ARG A 4 17.19 44.59 13.59
N ILE A 5 17.27 43.31 13.94
CA ILE A 5 18.43 42.49 13.58
C ILE A 5 18.11 41.88 12.22
N THR A 6 18.64 42.50 11.17
CA THR A 6 18.73 41.90 9.84
C THR A 6 19.99 41.04 9.83
N ILE A 7 19.80 39.72 9.81
CA ILE A 7 20.77 38.74 9.30
C ILE A 7 19.94 37.97 8.25
N MET A 8 19.88 38.43 6.99
CA MET A 8 20.87 38.20 5.92
C MET A 8 21.30 36.72 5.88
N TYR A 9 20.85 36.00 4.85
CA TYR A 9 21.28 34.65 4.45
C TYR A 9 22.65 34.25 5.03
N CYS A 10 22.70 33.14 5.76
CA CYS A 10 23.98 32.54 6.09
C CYS A 10 24.59 32.02 4.79
N PHE A 11 25.49 32.79 4.19
CA PHE A 11 26.20 32.46 2.93
C PHE A 11 27.27 31.36 3.13
N ASN A 12 27.31 30.71 4.29
CA ASN A 12 28.04 29.46 4.57
C ASN A 12 27.50 28.87 5.90
N ALA A 13 26.21 28.56 5.97
CA ALA A 13 25.78 27.60 6.99
C ALA A 13 26.25 26.23 6.51
N VAL A 14 27.37 25.76 7.07
CA VAL A 14 27.71 24.34 6.97
C VAL A 14 26.54 23.60 7.60
N ASP A 15 25.89 22.79 6.79
CA ASP A 15 24.81 21.92 7.20
C ASP A 15 25.28 21.03 8.36
N ILE A 16 24.44 20.86 9.37
CA ILE A 16 24.76 20.01 10.52
C ILE A 16 24.29 18.61 10.15
N ASP A 17 25.22 17.67 9.98
CA ASP A 17 24.85 16.29 9.67
C ASP A 17 24.35 15.58 10.94
N GLU A 18 23.03 15.57 11.17
CA GLU A 18 22.45 14.90 12.33
C GLU A 18 22.59 13.37 12.28
N CYS A 19 22.87 12.81 11.09
CA CYS A 19 23.14 11.39 10.91
C CYS A 19 24.53 11.02 11.43
N GLU A 20 25.58 11.78 11.07
CA GLU A 20 26.94 11.60 11.59
C GLU A 20 27.01 11.85 13.09
N LEU A 21 26.26 12.84 13.59
CA LEU A 21 26.17 13.14 15.02
C LEU A 21 25.33 12.11 15.81
N GLY A 22 24.59 11.23 15.14
CA GLY A 22 23.69 10.26 15.78
C GLY A 22 22.53 10.93 16.54
N THR A 23 22.16 12.16 16.16
CA THR A 23 21.11 12.94 16.83
C THR A 23 19.78 12.94 16.05
N SER A 24 19.76 12.36 14.85
CA SER A 24 18.56 12.25 14.01
C SER A 24 17.41 11.47 14.65
N GLY A 25 17.72 10.51 15.53
CA GLY A 25 16.71 9.64 16.15
C GLY A 25 16.09 8.62 15.18
N CYS A 26 16.66 8.43 13.98
CA CYS A 26 16.22 7.39 13.05
C CYS A 26 16.41 5.99 13.65
N GLN A 27 15.39 5.14 13.57
CA GLN A 27 15.47 3.75 14.06
C GLN A 27 16.39 2.88 13.21
N GLN A 28 16.44 3.11 11.90
CA GLN A 28 17.21 2.29 10.96
C GLN A 28 18.19 3.14 10.13
N ARG A 29 17.78 3.66 8.98
CA ARG A 29 18.68 4.41 8.08
C ARG A 29 18.42 5.91 8.23
N CYS A 30 19.50 6.69 8.17
CA CYS A 30 19.48 8.15 8.17
C CYS A 30 20.19 8.66 6.91
N THR A 31 19.58 9.61 6.22
CA THR A 31 20.20 10.33 5.10
C THR A 31 20.15 11.80 5.42
N ASN A 32 21.32 12.44 5.45
CA ASN A 32 21.42 13.86 5.67
C ASN A 32 21.04 14.61 4.39
N GLU A 33 20.25 15.68 4.52
CA GLU A 33 19.85 16.58 3.44
C GLU A 33 20.12 18.02 3.88
N VAL A 34 20.37 18.94 2.95
CA VAL A 34 20.71 20.31 3.37
C VAL A 34 19.54 20.94 4.13
N GLY A 35 19.76 21.23 5.41
CA GLY A 35 18.79 21.80 6.34
C GLY A 35 17.83 20.81 7.00
N THR A 36 18.00 19.49 6.81
CA THR A 36 17.16 18.45 7.44
C THR A 36 17.81 17.06 7.35
N PHE A 37 17.18 16.05 7.93
CA PHE A 37 17.49 14.66 7.62
C PHE A 37 16.24 13.89 7.23
N VAL A 38 16.42 12.77 6.56
CA VAL A 38 15.36 11.84 6.19
C VAL A 38 15.70 10.46 6.73
N CYS A 39 14.81 9.91 7.54
CA CYS A 39 14.90 8.51 7.94
C CYS A 39 14.30 7.62 6.85
N SER A 40 14.90 6.46 6.65
CA SER A 40 14.34 5.39 5.80
C SER A 40 14.48 4.04 6.49
N CYS A 41 13.72 3.07 6.00
CA CYS A 41 13.70 1.72 6.55
C CYS A 41 14.42 0.73 5.62
N ASN A 42 14.88 -0.37 6.20
CA ASN A 42 15.40 -1.51 5.46
C ASN A 42 14.26 -2.22 4.71
N ASP A 43 14.61 -3.03 3.72
CA ASP A 43 13.64 -3.82 2.98
C ASP A 43 12.82 -4.71 3.93
N GLY A 44 11.51 -4.80 3.69
CA GLY A 44 10.56 -5.47 4.59
C GLY A 44 10.04 -4.59 5.75
N TYR A 45 10.48 -3.34 5.83
CA TYR A 45 10.00 -2.37 6.82
C TYR A 45 9.46 -1.11 6.17
N GLU A 46 8.44 -0.53 6.79
CA GLU A 46 7.86 0.76 6.38
C GLU A 46 7.98 1.77 7.50
N ILE A 47 8.03 3.05 7.12
CA ILE A 47 8.20 4.15 8.07
C ILE A 47 6.86 4.51 8.71
N ASP A 48 6.85 4.66 10.04
CA ASP A 48 5.65 5.09 10.76
C ASP A 48 5.41 6.60 10.60
N LYS A 49 4.22 7.09 10.99
CA LYS A 49 3.78 8.48 10.84
C LYS A 49 4.74 9.51 11.47
N ASP A 50 5.43 9.10 12.53
CA ASP A 50 6.40 9.93 13.23
C ASP A 50 7.71 10.14 12.43
N LYS A 51 7.87 9.46 11.28
CA LYS A 51 9.04 9.50 10.39
C LYS A 51 10.37 9.11 11.03
N LEU A 52 10.34 8.48 12.20
CA LEU A 52 11.55 8.06 12.93
C LEU A 52 11.60 6.54 13.13
N LYS A 53 10.44 5.88 13.19
CA LYS A 53 10.32 4.45 13.49
C LYS A 53 9.99 3.63 12.25
N CYS A 54 10.46 2.38 12.26
CA CYS A 54 10.24 1.39 11.22
C CYS A 54 9.49 0.20 11.81
N TYR A 55 8.47 -0.29 11.09
CA TYR A 55 7.73 -1.50 11.46
C TYR A 55 7.82 -2.51 10.34
N GLU A 56 7.81 -3.79 10.71
CA GLU A 56 7.84 -4.87 9.74
C GLU A 56 6.50 -4.91 9.00
N SER A 57 6.57 -4.93 7.67
CA SER A 57 5.39 -4.72 6.83
C SER A 57 5.48 -5.47 5.52
N ALA A 58 4.32 -5.90 5.04
CA ALA A 58 4.15 -6.40 3.68
C ALA A 58 3.54 -5.29 2.80
N SER A 59 4.06 -5.15 1.59
CA SER A 59 3.57 -4.22 0.58
C SER A 59 3.01 -5.00 -0.60
N TYR A 60 1.73 -4.82 -0.89
CA TYR A 60 1.03 -5.50 -1.98
C TYR A 60 0.63 -4.49 -3.05
N SER A 61 1.03 -4.76 -4.30
CA SER A 61 0.69 -3.92 -5.45
C SER A 61 -0.50 -4.51 -6.21
N LEU A 62 -1.54 -3.72 -6.39
CA LEU A 62 -2.76 -4.12 -7.09
C LEU A 62 -3.12 -3.10 -8.17
N GLN A 63 -3.89 -3.58 -9.13
CA GLN A 63 -4.57 -2.75 -10.11
C GLN A 63 -6.07 -3.01 -10.04
N VAL A 64 -6.86 -1.96 -9.85
CA VAL A 64 -8.32 -2.04 -9.83
C VAL A 64 -8.87 -1.19 -10.96
N THR A 65 -9.63 -1.80 -11.87
CA THR A 65 -10.31 -1.11 -12.95
C THR A 65 -11.78 -0.92 -12.57
N LEU A 66 -12.24 0.34 -12.56
CA LEU A 66 -13.62 0.71 -12.30
C LEU A 66 -14.28 1.22 -13.57
N ASP A 67 -15.53 0.82 -13.79
CA ASP A 67 -16.37 1.31 -14.89
C ASP A 67 -16.94 2.71 -14.59
N MET A 68 -16.03 3.66 -14.39
CA MET A 68 -16.30 5.06 -14.12
C MET A 68 -15.98 5.89 -15.37
N ASP A 69 -16.90 6.77 -15.77
CA ASP A 69 -16.63 7.72 -16.85
C ASP A 69 -15.69 8.84 -16.38
N VAL A 70 -14.50 8.88 -16.96
CA VAL A 70 -13.49 9.92 -16.74
C VAL A 70 -13.02 10.56 -18.04
N SER A 71 -13.79 10.42 -19.12
CA SER A 71 -13.40 10.86 -20.47
C SER A 71 -13.07 12.36 -20.55
N GLY A 72 -13.62 13.18 -19.64
CA GLY A 72 -13.36 14.62 -19.54
C GLY A 72 -12.30 15.03 -18.50
N LYS A 73 -11.62 14.10 -17.82
CA LYS A 73 -10.66 14.41 -16.75
C LYS A 73 -9.22 14.28 -17.22
N ASN A 74 -8.36 15.25 -16.88
CA ASN A 74 -6.91 15.14 -17.09
C ASN A 74 -6.26 14.35 -15.96
N LEU A 75 -6.11 13.03 -16.14
CA LEU A 75 -5.43 12.14 -15.19
C LEU A 75 -3.93 11.99 -15.43
N LYS A 76 -3.38 12.64 -16.47
CA LYS A 76 -1.92 12.61 -16.74
C LYS A 76 -1.15 13.51 -15.78
N GLU A 77 -1.80 14.54 -15.26
CA GLU A 77 -1.21 15.49 -14.32
C GLU A 77 -1.52 15.06 -12.87
N GLN A 78 -0.57 14.39 -12.22
CA GLN A 78 -0.77 13.80 -10.89
C GLN A 78 -1.04 14.83 -9.76
N GLN A 79 -0.60 16.06 -9.94
CA GLN A 79 -0.89 17.17 -9.02
C GLN A 79 -2.06 18.04 -9.50
N GLY A 80 -2.69 17.67 -10.62
CA GLY A 80 -3.83 18.37 -11.17
C GLY A 80 -5.07 18.14 -10.32
N LYS A 81 -5.95 19.14 -10.27
CA LYS A 81 -7.21 19.11 -9.49
C LYS A 81 -8.03 17.84 -9.74
N ALA A 82 -8.22 17.46 -11.01
CA ALA A 82 -9.02 16.29 -11.37
C ALA A 82 -8.42 14.97 -10.85
N TYR A 83 -7.09 14.85 -10.83
CA TYR A 83 -6.40 13.69 -10.29
C TYR A 83 -6.54 13.64 -8.77
N LEU A 84 -6.27 14.76 -8.09
CA LEU A 84 -6.34 14.84 -6.63
C LEU A 84 -7.76 14.63 -6.08
N GLU A 85 -8.78 15.18 -6.76
CA GLU A 85 -10.19 14.95 -6.40
C GLU A 85 -10.58 13.48 -6.55
N LEU A 86 -10.21 12.84 -7.66
CA LEU A 86 -10.51 11.42 -7.88
C LEU A 86 -9.73 10.53 -6.92
N LYS A 87 -8.46 10.86 -6.65
CA LYS A 87 -7.62 10.18 -5.67
C LYS A 87 -8.23 10.24 -4.27
N GLY A 88 -8.60 11.44 -3.81
CA GLY A 88 -9.21 11.66 -2.50
C GLY A 88 -10.60 11.02 -2.34
N LEU A 89 -11.28 10.73 -3.45
CA LEU A 89 -12.52 9.97 -3.46
C LEU A 89 -12.28 8.46 -3.35
N LEU A 90 -11.28 7.92 -4.07
CA LEU A 90 -11.07 6.47 -4.20
C LEU A 90 -10.23 5.87 -3.07
N GLU A 91 -9.22 6.59 -2.56
CA GLU A 91 -8.38 6.11 -1.44
C GLU A 91 -9.19 5.71 -0.20
N PRO A 92 -10.09 6.55 0.34
CA PRO A 92 -10.86 6.17 1.54
C PRO A 92 -11.78 4.97 1.28
N VAL A 93 -12.40 4.87 0.09
CA VAL A 93 -13.28 3.75 -0.28
C VAL A 93 -12.49 2.44 -0.35
N LEU A 94 -11.33 2.45 -1.00
CA LEU A 94 -10.44 1.28 -1.07
C LEU A 94 -9.92 0.89 0.31
N LYS A 95 -9.53 1.88 1.12
CA LYS A 95 -9.07 1.66 2.49
C LYS A 95 -10.15 1.00 3.34
N GLU A 96 -11.37 1.52 3.34
CA GLU A 96 -12.50 0.93 4.07
C GLU A 96 -12.77 -0.51 3.63
N LYS A 97 -12.82 -0.75 2.31
CA LYS A 97 -13.11 -2.08 1.75
C LYS A 97 -12.05 -3.11 2.12
N ILE A 98 -10.76 -2.74 2.07
CA ILE A 98 -9.66 -3.64 2.42
C ILE A 98 -9.58 -3.83 3.95
N GLN A 99 -9.79 -2.77 4.72
CA GLN A 99 -9.72 -2.80 6.18
C GLN A 99 -10.78 -3.74 6.80
N ALA A 100 -11.91 -3.94 6.12
CA ALA A 100 -12.95 -4.88 6.55
C ALA A 100 -12.42 -6.34 6.66
N GLU A 101 -11.44 -6.72 5.83
CA GLU A 101 -10.85 -8.07 5.85
C GLU A 101 -9.46 -8.10 6.49
N VAL A 102 -8.73 -6.98 6.46
CA VAL A 102 -7.33 -6.89 6.86
C VAL A 102 -7.20 -6.03 8.11
N GLN A 103 -7.15 -6.67 9.28
CA GLN A 103 -7.01 -5.98 10.57
C GLN A 103 -5.70 -5.20 10.74
N GLY A 104 -4.61 -5.66 10.12
CA GLY A 104 -3.30 -4.99 10.17
C GLY A 104 -3.08 -3.91 9.12
N LEU A 105 -4.14 -3.47 8.42
CA LEU A 105 -4.01 -2.47 7.36
C LEU A 105 -3.50 -1.14 7.93
N ARG A 106 -2.34 -0.69 7.45
CA ARG A 106 -1.77 0.61 7.80
C ARG A 106 -2.20 1.66 6.80
N ASP A 107 -1.96 1.39 5.52
CA ASP A 107 -2.34 2.32 4.47
C ASP A 107 -2.67 1.68 3.14
N VAL A 108 -3.43 2.46 2.35
CA VAL A 108 -3.72 2.20 0.95
C VAL A 108 -3.49 3.51 0.22
N PHE A 109 -2.50 3.53 -0.66
CA PHE A 109 -2.23 4.72 -1.46
C PHE A 109 -2.29 4.42 -2.95
N ILE A 110 -2.97 5.30 -3.67
CA ILE A 110 -3.06 5.23 -5.13
C ILE A 110 -1.74 5.75 -5.69
N THR A 111 -1.00 4.86 -6.35
CA THR A 111 0.26 5.19 -7.03
C THR A 111 0.00 5.80 -8.41
N LYS A 112 -1.09 5.41 -9.08
CA LYS A 112 -1.45 5.94 -10.39
C LYS A 112 -2.94 5.84 -10.71
N LEU A 113 -3.46 6.86 -11.40
CA LEU A 113 -4.77 6.83 -12.06
C LEU A 113 -4.56 6.91 -13.57
N ARG A 114 -5.27 6.09 -14.34
CA ARG A 114 -5.21 6.08 -15.82
C ARG A 114 -6.59 6.20 -16.46
N HIS A 115 -6.59 6.67 -17.71
CA HIS A 115 -7.77 6.94 -18.53
C HIS A 115 -8.27 5.69 -19.29
N GLY A 116 -9.48 5.77 -19.84
CA GLY A 116 -10.25 4.66 -20.37
C GLY A 116 -11.39 4.38 -19.41
N SER A 117 -11.42 3.17 -18.83
CA SER A 117 -11.98 2.94 -17.50
C SER A 117 -11.02 3.50 -16.44
N VAL A 118 -11.49 3.85 -15.25
CA VAL A 118 -10.58 4.33 -14.19
C VAL A 118 -9.74 3.15 -13.72
N ILE A 119 -8.50 3.09 -14.18
CA ILE A 119 -7.53 2.11 -13.71
C ILE A 119 -6.75 2.74 -12.57
N VAL A 120 -6.85 2.11 -11.41
CA VAL A 120 -6.22 2.51 -10.15
C VAL A 120 -5.09 1.55 -9.87
N ASP A 121 -3.84 2.01 -10.02
CA ASP A 121 -2.70 1.30 -9.46
C ASP A 121 -2.54 1.75 -8.01
N LEU A 122 -2.51 0.80 -7.07
CA LEU A 122 -2.39 1.08 -5.64
C LEU A 122 -1.39 0.16 -4.95
N SER A 123 -0.86 0.63 -3.83
CA SER A 123 -0.07 -0.15 -2.90
C SER A 123 -0.77 -0.23 -1.56
N VAL A 124 -0.79 -1.42 -0.98
CA VAL A 124 -1.44 -1.75 0.29
C VAL A 124 -0.35 -2.15 1.27
N ILE A 125 -0.24 -1.40 2.37
CA ILE A 125 0.77 -1.64 3.41
C ILE A 125 0.09 -2.26 4.62
N ILE A 126 0.57 -3.43 5.01
CA ILE A 126 0.03 -4.21 6.12
C ILE A 126 1.13 -4.44 7.14
N ASP A 127 0.84 -4.13 8.40
CA ASP A 127 1.68 -4.48 9.53
C ASP A 127 1.55 -5.98 9.81
N ILE A 128 2.63 -6.72 9.54
CA ILE A 128 2.61 -8.18 9.63
C ILE A 128 2.75 -8.69 11.07
N VAL A 129 3.19 -7.84 12.01
CA VAL A 129 3.20 -8.18 13.43
C VAL A 129 1.76 -8.28 13.93
N THR A 130 0.90 -7.36 13.49
CA THR A 130 -0.54 -7.40 13.82
C THR A 130 -1.34 -8.35 12.92
N SER A 131 -0.86 -8.63 11.71
CA SER A 131 -1.51 -9.52 10.75
C SER A 131 -0.51 -10.51 10.15
N PRO A 132 -0.14 -11.57 10.90
CA PRO A 132 0.88 -12.52 10.45
C PRO A 132 0.47 -13.31 9.19
N ASN A 133 -0.82 -13.38 8.88
CA ASN A 133 -1.36 -13.99 7.66
C ASN A 133 -1.84 -12.92 6.67
N ALA A 134 -1.08 -11.83 6.51
CA ALA A 134 -1.44 -10.68 5.68
C ALA A 134 -1.83 -11.09 4.25
N SER A 135 -1.08 -11.99 3.61
CA SER A 135 -1.38 -12.46 2.25
C SER A 135 -2.69 -13.23 2.16
N SER A 136 -3.00 -14.07 3.15
CA SER A 136 -4.29 -14.76 3.26
C SER A 136 -5.47 -13.78 3.33
N LYS A 137 -5.38 -12.77 4.22
CA LYS A 137 -6.41 -11.73 4.35
C LYS A 137 -6.52 -10.86 3.10
N MET A 138 -5.40 -10.64 2.41
CA MET A 138 -5.38 -9.89 1.17
C MET A 138 -6.13 -10.62 0.05
N VAL A 139 -6.04 -11.96 -0.03
CA VAL A 139 -6.84 -12.77 -0.96
C VAL A 139 -8.34 -12.54 -0.73
N GLU A 140 -8.80 -12.56 0.52
CA GLU A 140 -10.20 -12.32 0.85
C GLU A 140 -10.65 -10.90 0.44
N ALA A 141 -9.83 -9.88 0.74
CA ALA A 141 -10.11 -8.50 0.34
C ALA A 141 -10.23 -8.35 -1.19
N ILE A 142 -9.29 -8.96 -1.94
CA ILE A 142 -9.27 -8.92 -3.41
C ILE A 142 -10.50 -9.60 -4.00
N MET A 143 -10.86 -10.78 -3.49
CA MET A 143 -12.05 -11.49 -3.94
C MET A 143 -13.32 -10.69 -3.66
N LYS A 144 -13.45 -10.09 -2.47
CA LYS A 144 -14.62 -9.23 -2.16
C LYS A 144 -14.69 -8.02 -3.07
N ILE A 145 -13.57 -7.34 -3.36
CA ILE A 145 -13.56 -6.22 -4.32
C ILE A 145 -13.99 -6.70 -5.71
N ALA A 146 -13.48 -7.84 -6.19
CA ALA A 146 -13.82 -8.36 -7.51
C ALA A 146 -15.29 -8.84 -7.63
N GLN A 147 -15.86 -9.40 -6.56
CA GLN A 147 -17.22 -9.91 -6.54
C GLN A 147 -18.25 -8.82 -6.29
N GLU A 148 -17.99 -7.96 -5.31
CA GLU A 148 -18.93 -6.95 -4.83
C GLU A 148 -18.67 -5.59 -5.46
N GLY A 149 -17.53 -5.31 -6.09
CA GLY A 149 -17.21 -3.97 -6.56
C GLY A 149 -17.00 -2.94 -5.43
N LEU A 150 -17.14 -1.67 -5.77
CA LEU A 150 -16.94 -0.54 -4.84
C LEU A 150 -18.13 0.41 -4.85
N LEU A 151 -18.50 0.91 -3.67
CA LEU A 151 -19.50 1.97 -3.52
C LEU A 151 -18.79 3.32 -3.43
N VAL A 152 -18.95 4.17 -4.45
CA VAL A 152 -18.31 5.48 -4.53
C VAL A 152 -19.40 6.55 -4.64
N ASN A 153 -19.50 7.43 -3.64
CA ASN A 153 -20.55 8.47 -3.54
C ASN A 153 -21.97 7.91 -3.76
N GLY A 154 -22.28 6.75 -3.17
CA GLY A 154 -23.58 6.10 -3.30
C GLY A 154 -23.84 5.40 -4.63
N THR A 155 -22.91 5.47 -5.59
CA THR A 155 -22.99 4.73 -6.85
C THR A 155 -22.12 3.48 -6.78
N HIS A 156 -22.68 2.36 -7.21
CA HIS A 156 -22.01 1.07 -7.17
C HIS A 156 -21.29 0.80 -8.48
N TYR A 157 -19.96 0.67 -8.43
CA TYR A 157 -19.11 0.41 -9.58
C TYR A 157 -18.61 -1.03 -9.53
N LYS A 158 -18.76 -1.75 -10.63
CA LYS A 158 -18.09 -3.05 -10.80
C LYS A 158 -16.58 -2.80 -10.82
N ALA A 159 -15.85 -3.69 -10.17
CA ALA A 159 -14.40 -3.64 -10.11
C ALA A 159 -13.82 -4.90 -10.75
N GLU A 160 -12.84 -4.72 -11.62
CA GLU A 160 -11.95 -5.79 -12.06
C GLU A 160 -10.62 -5.61 -11.33
N VAL A 161 -10.14 -6.67 -10.67
CA VAL A 161 -8.87 -6.61 -9.92
C VAL A 161 -7.82 -7.40 -10.67
N LYS A 162 -6.61 -6.85 -10.79
CA LYS A 162 -5.44 -7.49 -11.35
C LYS A 162 -4.31 -7.49 -10.32
N VAL A 163 -3.68 -8.65 -10.17
CA VAL A 163 -2.52 -8.88 -9.29
C VAL A 163 -1.42 -9.51 -10.13
N GLY A 164 -0.27 -8.84 -10.19
CA GLY A 164 0.81 -9.25 -11.10
C GLY A 164 0.29 -9.36 -12.54
N ASN A 165 0.34 -10.58 -13.10
CA ASN A 165 -0.12 -10.87 -14.46
C ASN A 165 -1.54 -11.47 -14.53
N ILE A 166 -2.21 -11.69 -13.39
CA ILE A 166 -3.50 -12.36 -13.34
C ILE A 166 -4.61 -11.34 -13.12
N THR A 167 -5.61 -11.37 -13.99
CA THR A 167 -6.91 -10.73 -13.74
C THR A 167 -7.75 -11.69 -12.90
N VAL A 168 -8.33 -11.20 -11.81
CA VAL A 168 -9.11 -11.99 -10.85
C VAL A 168 -10.58 -12.00 -11.29
N PRO A 169 -11.09 -13.07 -11.93
CA PRO A 169 -12.52 -13.18 -12.19
C PRO A 169 -13.29 -13.39 -10.87
N PRO A 170 -14.61 -13.14 -10.86
CA PRO A 170 -15.45 -13.32 -9.66
C PRO A 170 -15.42 -14.72 -9.05
N ILE A 171 -15.02 -15.74 -9.82
CA ILE A 171 -15.00 -17.17 -9.43
C ILE A 171 -13.59 -17.77 -9.63
N LEU A 172 -12.54 -17.03 -9.27
CA LEU A 172 -11.17 -17.57 -9.26
C LEU A 172 -10.89 -18.39 -8.00
N GLU A 173 -10.05 -19.41 -8.10
CA GLU A 173 -9.57 -20.15 -6.92
C GLU A 173 -8.63 -19.28 -6.07
N LYS A 174 -8.88 -19.26 -4.75
CA LYS A 174 -8.11 -18.48 -3.76
C LYS A 174 -6.60 -18.72 -3.84
N CYS A 175 -6.18 -19.96 -4.09
CA CYS A 175 -4.75 -20.30 -4.23
C CYS A 175 -4.09 -19.72 -5.47
N THR A 176 -4.83 -19.50 -6.55
CA THR A 176 -4.28 -18.81 -7.73
C THR A 176 -3.99 -17.36 -7.41
N ILE A 177 -4.88 -16.71 -6.63
CA ILE A 177 -4.68 -15.34 -6.16
C ILE A 177 -3.52 -15.28 -5.18
N LEU A 178 -3.47 -16.18 -4.18
CA LEU A 178 -2.39 -16.21 -3.19
C LEU A 178 -1.02 -16.28 -3.88
N ASN A 179 -0.81 -17.23 -4.79
CA ASN A 179 0.46 -17.38 -5.50
C ASN A 179 0.79 -16.18 -6.42
N ALA A 180 -0.20 -15.42 -6.87
CA ALA A 180 0.04 -14.20 -7.64
C ALA A 180 0.50 -13.01 -6.77
N ILE A 181 0.13 -13.02 -5.48
CA ILE A 181 0.51 -12.01 -4.48
C ILE A 181 1.85 -12.38 -3.84
N GLU A 182 1.96 -13.63 -3.39
CA GLU A 182 3.08 -14.19 -2.67
C GLU A 182 3.16 -15.68 -3.00
N ASN A 183 4.23 -16.08 -3.69
CA ASN A 183 4.48 -17.51 -3.91
C ASN A 183 4.85 -18.17 -2.58
N CYS A 184 4.18 -19.28 -2.26
CA CYS A 184 4.61 -20.15 -1.18
C CYS A 184 6.07 -20.58 -1.39
N THR A 185 6.79 -20.76 -0.28
CA THR A 185 8.21 -21.17 -0.29
C THR A 185 8.39 -22.59 -0.84
N SER A 186 9.63 -23.02 -1.10
CA SER A 186 9.95 -24.35 -1.66
C SER A 186 9.33 -25.53 -0.90
N ASP A 187 9.12 -25.38 0.41
CA ASP A 187 8.65 -26.45 1.29
C ASP A 187 7.17 -26.31 1.69
N THR A 188 6.48 -25.30 1.15
CA THR A 188 5.06 -25.04 1.44
C THR A 188 4.23 -24.99 0.17
N TYR A 189 2.94 -25.32 0.28
CA TYR A 189 1.98 -25.17 -0.82
C TYR A 189 0.71 -24.48 -0.34
N CYS A 190 0.01 -23.84 -1.28
CA CYS A 190 -1.25 -23.20 -0.95
C CYS A 190 -2.32 -24.24 -0.58
N SER A 191 -2.90 -24.06 0.60
CA SER A 191 -4.00 -24.85 1.14
C SER A 191 -5.16 -23.94 1.55
N ILE A 192 -6.35 -24.51 1.66
CA ILE A 192 -7.53 -23.82 2.21
C ILE A 192 -7.74 -24.29 3.64
N ASN A 193 -7.83 -23.35 4.60
CA ASN A 193 -8.07 -23.69 6.00
C ASN A 193 -9.57 -23.98 6.24
N LYS A 194 -9.91 -24.38 7.48
CA LYS A 194 -11.30 -24.65 7.89
C LYS A 194 -12.24 -23.46 7.76
N ASP A 195 -11.71 -22.24 7.77
CA ASP A 195 -12.45 -20.99 7.64
C ASP A 195 -12.59 -20.57 6.17
N GLY A 196 -12.07 -21.38 5.24
CA GLY A 196 -12.13 -21.15 3.80
C GLY A 196 -11.05 -20.23 3.26
N GLU A 197 -10.06 -19.83 4.06
CA GLU A 197 -9.00 -18.89 3.66
C GLU A 197 -7.80 -19.62 3.06
N ALA A 198 -7.21 -19.05 2.00
CA ALA A 198 -5.99 -19.59 1.41
C ALA A 198 -4.76 -19.19 2.21
N TYR A 199 -3.85 -20.14 2.45
CA TYR A 199 -2.60 -19.91 3.18
C TYR A 199 -1.51 -20.86 2.68
N CYS A 200 -0.25 -20.48 2.86
CA CYS A 200 0.88 -21.38 2.62
C CYS A 200 1.06 -22.31 3.82
N GLY A 201 0.83 -23.61 3.62
CA GLY A 201 0.97 -24.63 4.64
C GLY A 201 2.06 -25.64 4.30
N GLU A 202 2.66 -26.25 5.32
CA GLU A 202 3.55 -27.40 5.11
C GLU A 202 2.78 -28.58 4.52
N ALA A 203 3.49 -29.40 3.74
CA ALA A 203 2.94 -30.67 3.33
C ALA A 203 2.67 -31.54 4.54
N LEU A 204 1.39 -31.92 4.73
CA LEU A 204 1.05 -32.98 5.66
C LEU A 204 1.69 -34.27 5.14
N ILE A 205 2.92 -34.54 5.55
CA ILE A 205 3.47 -35.88 5.53
C ILE A 205 2.54 -36.67 6.44
N LYS A 206 1.61 -37.43 5.84
CA LYS A 206 0.84 -38.43 6.55
C LYS A 206 1.85 -39.39 7.20
N ARG A 207 2.18 -39.16 8.46
CA ARG A 207 2.81 -40.18 9.31
C ARG A 207 1.74 -41.24 9.53
N TYR A 208 1.79 -42.27 8.69
CA TYR A 208 1.09 -43.53 8.88
C TYR A 208 1.71 -44.30 10.06
#